data_AF-A0A931AN15-F1
#
_entry.id   AF-A0A931AN15-F1
#
_cell.length_a   1.000
_cell.length_b   1.000
_cell.length_c   1.000
_cell.angle_alpha   90.00
_cell.angle_beta   90.00
_cell.angle_gamma   90.00
#
_symmetry.space_group_name_H-M   'P 1'
#
loop_
_entity.id
_entity.type
_entity.pdbx_description
1 polymer ?
#
loop_
_entity_poly.entity_id
_entity_poly.type
_entity_poly.pdbx_seq_one_letter_code
_entity_poly.pdbx_strand_id
1 'polypeptide(L)'
;GDTRPVVMHLRAETCSRCSVDVEGEAKVCVAGRSIDYRLSGEVADRNASRFTLDSYPYPNPQTPGTHMGHLDAIWAGGDEISITDTLRVINPDGSWSSDKQPAEPSRFRLHRGTETNFRTAC
;
A
#
# COMPACT_ATOMS: atom_id res chain seq x y z
N GLY A 1 -15.59 -6.76 -0.19
CA GLY A 1 -14.17 -6.36 -0.14
C GLY A 1 -13.92 -5.34 -1.24
N ASP A 2 -12.91 -4.48 -1.05
CA ASP A 2 -12.45 -3.57 -2.09
C ASP A 2 -11.80 -4.36 -3.24
N THR A 3 -12.20 -4.09 -4.48
CA THR A 3 -11.74 -4.81 -5.68
C THR A 3 -10.94 -3.94 -6.63
N ARG A 4 -10.56 -2.73 -6.19
CA ARG A 4 -9.79 -1.81 -7.03
C ARG A 4 -8.40 -2.41 -7.32
N PRO A 5 -7.94 -2.40 -8.58
CA PRO A 5 -6.60 -2.84 -8.91
C PRO A 5 -5.55 -2.00 -8.17
N VAL A 6 -4.54 -2.69 -7.64
CA VAL A 6 -3.40 -2.07 -6.96
C VAL A 6 -2.13 -2.47 -7.69
N VAL A 7 -1.29 -1.49 -8.00
CA VAL A 7 0.06 -1.73 -8.54
C VAL A 7 1.06 -1.03 -7.65
N MET A 8 2.15 -1.71 -7.31
CA MET A 8 3.18 -1.18 -6.42
C MET A 8 4.54 -1.28 -7.08
N HIS A 9 5.38 -0.30 -6.79
CA HIS A 9 6.81 -0.33 -7.03
C HIS A 9 7.51 -0.24 -5.68
N LEU A 10 8.13 -1.34 -5.25
CA LEU A 10 8.79 -1.46 -3.96
C LEU A 10 10.30 -1.56 -4.15
N ARG A 11 11.06 -0.91 -3.27
CA ARG A 11 12.52 -0.97 -3.20
C ARG A 11 12.97 -1.24 -1.78
N ALA A 12 13.95 -2.12 -1.64
CA ALA A 12 14.67 -2.25 -0.37
C ALA A 12 15.63 -1.06 -0.23
N GLU A 13 15.62 -0.44 0.94
CA GLU A 13 16.55 0.64 1.26
C GLU A 13 17.78 0.07 1.96
N THR A 14 18.97 0.34 1.42
CA THR A 14 20.23 -0.01 2.08
C THR A 14 20.77 1.23 2.77
N CYS A 15 20.30 1.51 3.98
CA CYS A 15 20.72 2.67 4.74
C CYS A 15 21.01 2.31 6.20
N SER A 16 22.25 2.53 6.64
CA SER A 16 22.73 2.12 7.97
C SER A 16 22.14 2.92 9.15
N ARG A 17 21.39 3.99 8.89
CA ARG A 17 20.76 4.86 9.90
C ARG A 17 19.30 5.19 9.60
N CYS A 18 18.72 4.60 8.56
CA CYS A 18 17.32 4.81 8.26
C CYS A 18 16.50 3.88 9.15
N SER A 19 15.35 4.37 9.60
CA SER A 19 14.35 3.57 10.32
C SER A 19 13.42 2.81 9.36
N VAL A 20 13.76 2.75 8.07
CA VAL A 20 12.90 2.24 7.00
C VAL A 20 13.74 1.29 6.17
N ASP A 21 13.25 0.05 6.04
CA ASP A 21 13.90 -1.01 5.28
C ASP A 21 13.30 -1.12 3.86
N VAL A 22 12.06 -0.66 3.68
CA VAL A 22 11.33 -0.73 2.41
C VAL A 22 10.67 0.61 2.12
N GLU A 23 10.94 1.16 0.94
CA GLU A 23 10.23 2.31 0.39
C GLU A 23 9.51 1.93 -0.89
N GLY A 24 8.55 2.74 -1.30
CA GLY A 24 7.88 2.50 -2.57
C GLY A 24 6.80 3.48 -2.93
N GLU A 25 6.14 3.17 -4.03
CA GLU A 25 4.98 3.88 -4.52
C GLU A 25 3.87 2.86 -4.83
N ALA A 26 2.62 3.25 -4.63
CA ALA A 26 1.47 2.49 -5.10
C ALA A 26 0.52 3.37 -5.90
N LYS A 27 -0.20 2.72 -6.82
CA LYS A 27 -1.35 3.26 -7.53
C LYS A 27 -2.56 2.39 -7.26
N VAL A 28 -3.65 2.99 -6.82
CA VAL A 28 -4.96 2.35 -6.77
C VAL A 28 -5.79 2.88 -7.93
N CYS A 29 -6.18 2.01 -8.86
CA CYS A 29 -7.01 2.41 -9.99
C CYS A 29 -8.46 2.60 -9.55
N VAL A 30 -9.00 3.78 -9.80
CA VAL A 30 -10.41 4.11 -9.64
C VAL A 30 -10.97 4.54 -11.00
N ALA A 31 -12.29 4.58 -11.18
CA ALA A 31 -12.90 4.85 -12.48
C ALA A 31 -12.36 6.15 -13.12
N GLY A 32 -11.50 6.00 -14.14
CA GLY A 32 -10.90 7.10 -14.92
C GLY A 32 -9.75 7.87 -14.26
N ARG A 33 -9.22 7.44 -13.10
CA ARG A 33 -8.05 8.08 -12.44
C ARG A 33 -7.30 7.11 -11.53
N SER A 34 -6.09 7.47 -11.09
CA SER A 34 -5.39 6.77 -9.99
C SER A 34 -5.47 7.57 -8.69
N ILE A 35 -5.30 6.87 -7.57
CA ILE A 35 -4.85 7.47 -6.32
C ILE A 35 -3.43 6.98 -6.09
N ASP A 36 -2.49 7.92 -5.97
CA ASP A 36 -1.08 7.60 -5.80
C ASP A 36 -0.70 7.66 -4.30
N TYR A 37 0.19 6.75 -3.89
CA TYR A 37 0.63 6.60 -2.51
C TYR A 37 2.14 6.51 -2.45
N ARG A 38 2.73 7.16 -1.45
CA ARG A 38 4.08 6.82 -1.00
C ARG A 38 3.95 5.72 0.04
N LEU A 39 4.89 4.78 0.00
CA LEU A 39 4.98 3.67 0.93
C LEU A 39 6.29 3.73 1.68
N SER A 40 6.26 3.44 2.97
CA SER A 40 7.45 3.25 3.79
C SER A 40 7.17 2.21 4.85
N GLY A 41 8.14 1.36 5.14
CA GLY A 41 8.06 0.52 6.33
C GLY A 41 9.27 -0.36 6.53
N GLU A 42 9.06 -1.45 7.27
CA GLU A 42 10.13 -2.17 7.96
C GLU A 42 9.99 -3.66 7.73
N VAL A 43 11.15 -4.33 7.70
CA VAL A 43 11.22 -5.78 7.60
C VAL A 43 11.19 -6.39 9.00
N ALA A 44 10.25 -7.30 9.25
CA ALA A 44 10.01 -7.87 10.57
C ALA A 44 10.91 -9.08 10.89
N ASP A 45 11.61 -9.65 9.90
CA ASP A 45 12.47 -10.81 10.09
C ASP A 45 13.73 -10.80 9.22
N ARG A 46 14.75 -11.58 9.61
CA ARG A 46 16.05 -11.62 8.91
C ARG A 46 15.97 -12.11 7.47
N ASN A 47 14.90 -12.81 7.10
CA ASN A 47 14.73 -13.39 5.77
C ASN A 47 13.89 -12.47 4.86
N ALA A 48 13.49 -11.29 5.34
CA ALA A 48 12.53 -10.42 4.69
C ALA A 48 11.22 -11.12 4.30
N SER A 49 10.85 -12.18 5.02
CA SER A 49 9.64 -12.96 4.70
C SER A 49 8.36 -12.28 5.19
N ARG A 50 8.51 -11.31 6.09
CA ARG A 50 7.45 -10.46 6.62
C ARG A 50 7.93 -9.03 6.68
N PHE A 51 7.07 -8.10 6.27
CA PHE A 51 7.32 -6.68 6.37
C PHE A 51 6.01 -5.92 6.47
N THR A 52 6.06 -4.72 7.03
CA THR A 52 4.91 -3.82 7.11
C THR A 52 5.16 -2.60 6.25
N LEU A 53 4.11 -1.99 5.71
CA LEU A 53 4.18 -0.71 4.99
C LEU A 53 3.07 0.20 5.50
N ASP A 54 3.40 1.46 5.78
CA ASP A 54 2.42 2.52 5.89
C ASP A 54 2.30 3.24 4.55
N SER A 55 1.05 3.54 4.17
CA SER A 55 0.74 4.24 2.94
C SER A 55 0.28 5.67 3.20
N TYR A 56 0.75 6.57 2.34
CA TYR A 56 0.51 8.01 2.44
C TYR A 56 -0.01 8.52 1.10
N PRO A 57 -1.33 8.76 0.97
CA PRO A 57 -1.90 9.28 -0.26
C PRO A 57 -1.34 10.66 -0.60
N TYR A 58 -1.00 10.89 -1.86
CA TYR A 58 -0.48 12.16 -2.36
C TYR A 58 -1.12 12.51 -3.73
N PRO A 59 -1.15 13.81 -4.11
CA PRO A 59 -0.66 14.97 -3.38
C PRO A 59 -1.58 15.41 -2.23
N ASN A 60 -2.82 14.93 -2.15
CA ASN A 60 -3.79 15.37 -1.15
C ASN A 60 -4.24 14.22 -0.22
N PRO A 61 -3.72 14.15 1.02
CA PRO A 61 -4.04 13.08 1.96
C PRO A 61 -5.44 13.17 2.57
N GLN A 62 -6.13 14.30 2.41
CA GLN A 62 -7.48 14.54 2.95
C GLN A 62 -8.58 14.37 1.90
N THR A 63 -8.26 13.79 0.74
CA THR A 63 -9.27 13.48 -0.27
C THR A 63 -10.28 12.50 0.32
N PRO A 64 -11.60 12.78 0.26
CA PRO A 64 -12.59 11.84 0.76
C PRO A 64 -12.57 10.50 0.01
N GLY A 65 -12.78 9.41 0.73
CA GLY A 65 -12.89 8.08 0.14
C GLY A 65 -12.24 6.98 0.97
N THR A 66 -12.17 5.79 0.38
CA THR A 66 -11.44 4.65 0.95
C THR A 66 -10.03 4.64 0.40
N HIS A 67 -9.05 4.60 1.29
CA HIS A 67 -7.63 4.67 1.02
C HIS A 67 -6.92 3.44 1.58
N MET A 68 -5.78 3.11 0.98
CA MET A 68 -4.82 2.22 1.64
C MET A 68 -4.42 2.82 2.99
N GLY A 69 -4.13 1.97 3.96
CA GLY A 69 -3.69 2.40 5.28
C GLY A 69 -2.39 1.72 5.68
N HIS A 70 -2.50 0.79 6.62
CA HIS A 70 -1.38 -0.02 7.10
C HIS A 70 -1.42 -1.40 6.45
N LEU A 71 -0.30 -1.84 5.90
CA LEU A 71 -0.18 -3.07 5.15
C LEU A 71 0.72 -4.05 5.88
N ASP A 72 0.19 -5.23 6.19
CA ASP A 72 0.96 -6.40 6.62
C ASP A 72 1.23 -7.28 5.41
N ALA A 73 2.51 -7.45 5.05
CA ALA A 73 2.93 -8.21 3.90
C ALA A 73 3.71 -9.47 4.29
N ILE A 74 3.44 -10.55 3.55
CA ILE A 74 4.15 -11.83 3.65
C ILE A 74 4.72 -12.17 2.27
N TRP A 75 6.02 -12.39 2.22
CA TRP A 75 6.74 -12.88 1.05
C TRP A 75 7.35 -14.25 1.37
N ALA A 76 6.75 -15.31 0.83
CA ALA A 76 7.25 -16.68 1.01
C ALA A 76 8.41 -17.04 0.06
N GLY A 77 9.00 -16.05 -0.62
CA GLY A 77 9.91 -16.24 -1.75
C GLY A 77 9.18 -16.33 -3.09
N GLY A 78 9.93 -16.16 -4.19
CA GLY A 78 9.38 -16.17 -5.55
C GLY A 78 8.76 -14.84 -5.96
N ASP A 79 7.65 -14.90 -6.70
CA ASP A 79 7.08 -13.78 -7.46
C ASP A 79 5.74 -13.27 -6.92
N GLU A 80 5.32 -13.73 -5.74
CA GLU A 80 4.05 -13.32 -5.12
C GLU A 80 4.28 -12.75 -3.72
N ILE A 81 3.60 -11.64 -3.41
CA ILE A 81 3.50 -11.06 -2.07
C ILE A 81 2.03 -11.06 -1.66
N SER A 82 1.72 -11.68 -0.52
CA SER A 82 0.39 -11.62 0.09
C SER A 82 0.29 -10.42 1.03
N ILE A 83 -0.76 -9.61 0.88
CA ILE A 83 -0.94 -8.38 1.66
C ILE A 83 -2.31 -8.39 2.36
N THR A 84 -2.29 -7.97 3.62
CA THR A 84 -3.48 -7.58 4.40
C THR A 84 -3.41 -6.07 4.63
N ASP A 85 -4.36 -5.31 4.11
CA ASP A 85 -4.44 -3.85 4.20
C ASP A 85 -5.56 -3.44 5.17
N THR A 86 -5.18 -2.74 6.22
CA THR A 86 -6.09 -2.02 7.10
C THR A 86 -6.43 -0.69 6.45
N LEU A 87 -7.49 -0.73 5.63
CA LEU A 87 -8.00 0.42 4.91
C LEU A 87 -8.36 1.59 5.83
N ARG A 88 -8.18 2.81 5.32
CA ARG A 88 -8.60 4.05 5.98
C ARG A 88 -9.71 4.73 5.19
N VAL A 89 -10.78 5.12 5.87
CA VAL A 89 -11.85 5.92 5.28
C VAL A 89 -11.72 7.36 5.74
N ILE A 90 -11.59 8.27 4.77
CA ILE A 90 -11.61 9.71 4.95
C ILE A 90 -13.01 10.22 4.60
N ASN A 91 -13.60 10.96 5.55
CA ASN A 91 -14.94 11.50 5.44
C ASN A 91 -15.05 12.60 4.37
N PRO A 92 -16.28 12.95 3.92
CA PRO A 92 -16.50 14.05 2.97
C PRO A 92 -15.93 15.41 3.41
N ASP A 93 -15.82 15.63 4.72
CA ASP A 93 -15.24 16.84 5.33
C ASP A 93 -13.72 16.75 5.55
N GLY A 94 -13.07 15.68 5.07
CA GLY A 94 -11.64 15.42 5.24
C GLY A 94 -11.26 14.84 6.62
N SER A 95 -12.22 14.64 7.51
CA SER A 95 -11.97 14.06 8.84
C SER A 95 -11.80 12.54 8.79
N TRP A 96 -11.21 11.99 9.84
CA TRP A 96 -11.16 10.55 10.10
C TRP A 96 -12.04 10.23 11.31
N SER A 97 -12.80 9.14 11.25
CA SER A 97 -13.56 8.63 12.40
C SER A 97 -13.52 7.11 12.46
N SER A 98 -13.23 6.55 13.65
CA SER A 98 -13.02 5.11 13.84
C SER A 98 -14.25 4.27 13.49
N ASP A 99 -15.45 4.80 13.74
CA ASP A 99 -16.75 4.16 13.51
C ASP A 99 -17.10 3.97 12.02
N LYS A 100 -16.38 4.64 11.12
CA LYS A 100 -16.55 4.53 9.67
C LYS A 100 -15.46 3.72 8.99
N GLN A 101 -14.53 3.16 9.75
CA GLN A 101 -13.48 2.31 9.20
C GLN A 101 -14.06 0.92 8.89
N PRO A 102 -13.61 0.24 7.82
CA PRO A 102 -14.01 -1.12 7.55
C PRO A 102 -13.69 -2.04 8.73
N ALA A 103 -14.66 -2.87 9.13
CA ALA A 103 -14.49 -3.80 10.25
C ALA A 103 -13.52 -4.95 9.92
N GLU A 104 -13.41 -5.29 8.63
CA GLU A 104 -12.49 -6.31 8.14
C GLU A 104 -11.41 -5.70 7.24
N PRO A 105 -10.16 -6.18 7.33
CA PRO A 105 -9.10 -5.74 6.45
C PRO A 105 -9.31 -6.26 5.02
N SER A 106 -8.80 -5.52 4.05
CA SER A 106 -8.73 -5.96 2.66
C SER A 106 -7.55 -6.89 2.46
N ARG A 107 -7.70 -7.92 1.61
CA ARG A 107 -6.64 -8.87 1.31
C ARG A 107 -6.44 -8.97 -0.18
N PHE A 108 -5.21 -8.90 -0.63
CA PHE A 108 -4.85 -9.04 -2.03
C PHE A 108 -3.46 -9.61 -2.20
N ARG A 109 -3.17 -10.05 -3.42
CA ARG A 109 -1.87 -10.60 -3.80
C ARG A 109 -1.27 -9.71 -4.88
N LEU A 110 0.00 -9.39 -4.72
CA LEU A 110 0.79 -8.77 -5.76
C LEU A 110 1.60 -9.86 -6.45
N HIS A 111 1.59 -9.83 -7.77
CA HIS A 111 2.46 -10.64 -8.59
C HIS A 111 3.56 -9.76 -9.17
N ARG A 112 4.75 -10.34 -9.38
CA ARG A 112 5.87 -9.64 -10.01
C ARG A 112 5.43 -9.04 -11.35
N GLY A 113 5.54 -7.73 -11.45
CA GLY A 113 5.33 -6.98 -12.68
C GLY A 113 6.64 -6.39 -13.20
N THR A 114 6.50 -5.50 -14.18
CA THR A 114 7.58 -4.67 -14.72
C THR A 114 7.34 -3.20 -14.37
N GLU A 115 8.39 -2.39 -14.48
CA GLU A 115 8.29 -0.94 -14.37
C GLU A 115 7.26 -0.36 -15.37
N THR A 116 7.17 -0.94 -16.58
CA THR A 116 6.15 -0.56 -17.56
C THR A 116 4.74 -0.78 -17.02
N ASN A 117 4.48 -1.91 -16.36
CA ASN A 117 3.18 -2.16 -15.74
C ASN A 117 2.81 -1.08 -14.73
N PHE A 118 3.78 -0.61 -13.93
CA PHE A 118 3.53 0.46 -12.97
C PHE A 118 3.26 1.81 -13.65
N ARG A 119 4.05 2.17 -14.68
CA ARG A 119 3.89 3.44 -15.38
C ARG A 119 2.58 3.57 -16.13
N THR A 120 2.12 2.50 -16.77
CA THR A 120 0.90 2.48 -17.59
C THR A 120 -0.33 1.96 -16.84
N ALA A 121 -0.19 1.62 -15.56
CA ALA A 121 -1.34 1.27 -14.73
C ALA A 121 -2.22 2.49 -14.51
N CYS A 122 -3.53 2.29 -14.71
CA CYS A 122 -4.56 3.31 -14.65
C CYS A 122 -4.37 4.44 -15.68
#